data_AF-A0A963B3H3-F1
#
_entry.id   AF-A0A963B3H3-F1
#
_cell.length_a   1.000
_cell.length_b   1.000
_cell.length_c   1.000
_cell.angle_alpha   90.00
_cell.angle_beta   90.00
_cell.angle_gamma   90.00
#
_symmetry.space_group_name_H-M   'P 1'
#
loop_
_entity.id
_entity.type
_entity.pdbx_description
1 polymer ?
#
loop_
_entity_poly.entity_id
_entity_poly.type
_entity_poly.pdbx_seq_one_letter_code
_entity_poly.pdbx_strand_id
1 'polypeptide(L)'
;MKSKNPISAMFGKSPFKAMQEHMRIVHECVVEVPGLFQALIDNDESTLKAQRDKIFEKEEAADLLKNTLRNHMPKSIFMPVDRRDLLELLDYQDSIADTAQDIAGLLIERNMEVPADMAEPLLALVNRCTDASTHALKLIEELDELVEVGFRGRAAEQVEEMVAVLAEIESDTDNMGIELTRSLFAQEETLKPVSVMLWYQLLQWIGDLADYSEKVGNRLLLLIAR
;
A
#
# COMPACT_ATOMS: atom_id res chain seq x y z
N MET A 1 37.18 26.96 6.96
CA MET A 1 35.83 26.39 7.04
C MET A 1 35.25 26.35 5.63
N LYS A 2 35.09 25.16 5.04
CA LYS A 2 34.53 25.03 3.68
C LYS A 2 33.04 25.41 3.72
N SER A 3 32.67 26.39 2.90
CA SER A 3 31.30 26.74 2.57
C SER A 3 30.53 25.47 2.20
N LYS A 4 29.55 25.10 3.04
CA LYS A 4 28.54 24.10 2.67
C LYS A 4 27.58 24.82 1.73
N ASN A 5 27.69 24.56 0.43
CA ASN A 5 26.72 25.07 -0.54
C ASN A 5 25.33 24.52 -0.15
N PRO A 6 24.33 25.38 0.11
CA PRO A 6 22.97 24.94 0.48
C PRO A 6 22.37 24.02 -0.59
N ILE A 7 22.76 24.24 -1.84
CA ILE A 7 22.36 23.44 -3.00
C ILE A 7 22.85 21.98 -2.89
N SER A 8 24.09 21.73 -2.45
CA SER A 8 24.59 20.35 -2.29
C SER A 8 23.97 19.62 -1.10
N ALA A 9 23.43 20.35 -0.12
CA ALA A 9 22.69 19.76 1.00
C ALA A 9 21.24 19.39 0.61
N MET A 10 20.65 20.06 -0.39
CA MET A 10 19.32 19.70 -0.94
C MET A 10 19.38 18.64 -2.05
N PHE A 11 20.51 18.49 -2.75
CA PHE A 11 20.75 17.39 -3.71
C PHE A 11 21.33 16.10 -3.07
N GLY A 12 21.47 16.07 -1.74
CA GLY A 12 22.28 15.06 -1.04
C GLY A 12 21.58 13.76 -0.64
N LYS A 13 20.26 13.62 -0.86
CA LYS A 13 19.55 12.36 -0.65
C LYS A 13 19.06 11.83 -1.99
N SER A 14 19.50 10.62 -2.32
CA SER A 14 19.02 9.85 -3.47
C SER A 14 17.48 9.86 -3.49
N PRO A 15 16.81 10.21 -4.61
CA PRO A 15 15.35 10.16 -4.69
C PRO A 15 14.83 8.75 -4.36
N PHE A 16 15.60 7.70 -4.68
CA PHE A 16 15.31 6.31 -4.36
C PHE A 16 15.22 6.06 -2.85
N LYS A 17 16.11 6.63 -2.04
CA LYS A 17 16.03 6.53 -0.57
C LYS A 17 14.78 7.17 0.01
N ALA A 18 14.35 8.28 -0.58
CA ALA A 18 13.13 8.94 -0.14
C ALA A 18 11.88 8.17 -0.61
N MET A 19 11.91 7.49 -1.76
CA MET A 19 10.87 6.53 -2.17
C MET A 19 10.78 5.33 -1.23
N GLN A 20 11.93 4.79 -0.79
CA GLN A 20 11.98 3.72 0.20
C GLN A 20 11.39 4.17 1.54
N GLU A 21 11.77 5.34 2.01
CA GLU A 21 11.21 5.90 3.24
C GLU A 21 9.70 6.12 3.15
N HIS A 22 9.22 6.62 2.01
CA HIS A 22 7.79 6.75 1.77
C HIS A 22 7.08 5.40 1.84
N MET A 23 7.59 4.38 1.14
CA MET A 23 7.00 3.04 1.18
C MET A 23 7.02 2.39 2.57
N ARG A 24 8.03 2.69 3.41
CA ARG A 24 8.05 2.22 4.81
C ARG A 24 6.88 2.80 5.60
N ILE A 25 6.63 4.10 5.51
CA ILE A 25 5.51 4.77 6.20
C ILE A 25 4.17 4.24 5.68
N VAL A 26 4.04 4.11 4.35
CA VAL A 26 2.86 3.49 3.71
C VAL A 26 2.62 2.09 4.27
N HIS A 27 3.65 1.24 4.34
CA HIS A 27 3.51 -0.11 4.86
C HIS A 27 3.16 -0.10 6.36
N GLU A 28 3.77 0.80 7.16
CA GLU A 28 3.41 1.00 8.55
C GLU A 28 1.93 1.41 8.73
N CYS A 29 1.33 2.10 7.76
CA CYS A 29 -0.09 2.41 7.73
C CYS A 29 -0.92 1.12 7.55
N VAL A 30 -0.59 0.32 6.54
CA VAL A 30 -1.32 -0.91 6.20
C VAL A 30 -1.29 -1.96 7.33
N VAL A 31 -0.16 -2.10 8.04
CA VAL A 31 -0.05 -3.11 9.12
C VAL A 31 -0.97 -2.86 10.32
N GLU A 32 -1.59 -1.68 10.42
CA GLU A 32 -2.63 -1.42 11.44
C GLU A 32 -4.01 -1.92 11.01
N VAL A 33 -4.25 -2.13 9.71
CA VAL A 33 -5.55 -2.56 9.15
C VAL A 33 -6.02 -3.91 9.72
N PRO A 34 -5.17 -4.96 9.87
CA PRO A 34 -5.58 -6.18 10.57
C PRO A 34 -6.09 -5.92 11.99
N GLY A 35 -5.41 -5.05 12.74
CA GLY A 35 -5.82 -4.67 14.10
C GLY A 35 -7.13 -3.89 14.13
N LEU A 36 -7.39 -3.07 13.11
CA LEU A 36 -8.65 -2.37 12.91
C LEU A 36 -9.82 -3.35 12.71
N PHE A 37 -9.67 -4.33 11.81
CA PHE A 37 -10.71 -5.35 11.58
C PHE A 37 -10.87 -6.31 12.75
N GLN A 38 -9.79 -6.65 13.47
CA GLN A 38 -9.91 -7.45 14.69
C GLN A 38 -10.77 -6.72 15.74
N ALA A 39 -10.55 -5.42 15.95
CA ALA A 39 -11.36 -4.61 16.86
C ALA A 39 -12.82 -4.52 16.42
N LEU A 40 -13.08 -4.43 15.11
CA LEU A 40 -14.43 -4.48 14.54
C LEU A 40 -15.13 -5.80 14.86
N ILE A 41 -14.45 -6.93 14.67
CA ILE A 41 -14.96 -8.28 14.96
C ILE A 41 -15.27 -8.43 16.45
N ASP A 42 -14.38 -7.93 17.32
CA ASP A 42 -14.51 -8.00 18.77
C ASP A 42 -15.53 -6.98 19.33
N ASN A 43 -16.09 -6.11 18.50
CA ASN A 43 -16.94 -4.98 18.88
C ASN A 43 -16.26 -4.03 19.91
N ASP A 44 -14.93 -3.87 19.80
CA ASP A 44 -14.16 -2.97 20.65
C ASP A 44 -14.00 -1.59 19.98
N GLU A 45 -14.98 -0.72 20.21
CA GLU A 45 -14.99 0.65 19.68
C GLU A 45 -13.75 1.46 20.09
N SER A 46 -13.19 1.18 21.27
CA SER A 46 -12.04 1.93 21.80
C SER A 46 -10.77 1.59 21.04
N THR A 47 -10.53 0.30 20.78
CA THR A 47 -9.41 -0.17 19.98
C THR A 47 -9.62 0.19 18.51
N LEU A 48 -10.84 0.08 17.99
CA LEU A 48 -11.16 0.47 16.61
C LEU A 48 -10.78 1.94 16.35
N LYS A 49 -11.16 2.84 17.25
CA LYS A 49 -10.80 4.26 17.17
C LYS A 49 -9.29 4.49 17.28
N ALA A 50 -8.63 3.80 18.21
CA ALA A 50 -7.18 3.91 18.38
C ALA A 50 -6.42 3.46 17.12
N GLN A 51 -6.86 2.39 16.45
CA GLN A 51 -6.25 1.93 15.20
C GLN A 51 -6.50 2.91 14.06
N ARG A 52 -7.72 3.43 13.94
CA ARG A 52 -8.02 4.49 12.96
C ARG A 52 -7.11 5.71 13.15
N ASP A 53 -6.91 6.17 14.38
CA ASP A 53 -6.09 7.36 14.63
C ASP A 53 -4.63 7.14 14.22
N LYS A 54 -4.07 5.94 14.43
CA LYS A 54 -2.73 5.58 13.92
C LYS A 54 -2.66 5.54 12.39
N ILE A 55 -3.69 5.00 11.74
CA ILE A 55 -3.77 4.95 10.27
C ILE A 55 -3.75 6.37 9.70
N PHE A 56 -4.57 7.27 10.26
CA PHE A 56 -4.63 8.66 9.84
C PHE A 56 -3.30 9.41 10.08
N GLU A 57 -2.63 9.18 11.22
CA GLU A 57 -1.32 9.79 11.50
C GLU A 57 -0.25 9.37 10.47
N LYS A 58 -0.26 8.09 10.07
CA LYS A 58 0.73 7.56 9.13
C LYS A 58 0.44 7.95 7.68
N GLU A 59 -0.83 7.98 7.28
CA GLU A 59 -1.23 8.53 5.97
C GLU A 59 -0.79 10.00 5.87
N GLU A 60 -1.06 10.84 6.88
CA GLU A 60 -0.65 12.25 6.87
C GLU A 60 0.89 12.39 6.75
N ALA A 61 1.64 11.52 7.43
CA ALA A 61 3.09 11.47 7.31
C ALA A 61 3.56 11.04 5.91
N ALA A 62 2.88 10.07 5.27
CA ALA A 62 3.16 9.63 3.91
C ALA A 62 2.89 10.75 2.91
N ASP A 63 1.72 11.41 2.96
CA ASP A 63 1.36 12.49 2.03
C ASP A 63 2.32 13.68 2.15
N LEU A 64 2.75 14.04 3.37
CA LEU A 64 3.77 15.08 3.57
C LEU A 64 5.09 14.73 2.87
N LEU A 65 5.54 13.47 2.97
CA LEU A 65 6.76 13.01 2.33
C LEU A 65 6.61 12.93 0.80
N LYS A 66 5.46 12.46 0.29
CA LYS A 66 5.11 12.49 -1.14
C LYS A 66 5.14 13.89 -1.71
N ASN A 67 4.53 14.87 -1.03
CA ASN A 67 4.54 16.26 -1.45
C ASN A 67 5.97 16.84 -1.46
N THR A 68 6.77 16.48 -0.46
CA THR A 68 8.19 16.84 -0.42
C THR A 68 8.96 16.25 -1.60
N LEU A 69 8.76 14.96 -1.90
CA LEU A 69 9.35 14.25 -3.03
C LEU A 69 8.98 14.89 -4.36
N ARG A 70 7.69 15.11 -4.62
CA ARG A 70 7.17 15.72 -5.86
C ARG A 70 7.81 17.07 -6.16
N ASN A 71 7.95 17.90 -5.12
CA ASN A 71 8.50 19.26 -5.23
C ASN A 71 10.02 19.29 -5.45
N HIS A 72 10.75 18.32 -4.91
CA HIS A 72 12.22 18.28 -4.96
C HIS A 72 12.78 17.30 -5.99
N MET A 73 11.93 16.54 -6.69
CA MET A 73 12.39 15.55 -7.67
C MET A 73 13.08 16.21 -8.88
N PRO A 74 14.37 15.88 -9.16
CA PRO A 74 15.13 16.48 -10.24
C PRO A 74 14.52 16.25 -11.63
N LYS A 75 14.73 17.18 -12.57
CA LYS A 75 14.02 17.18 -13.86
C LYS A 75 14.58 16.29 -14.97
N SER A 76 15.82 15.76 -14.92
CA SER A 76 16.31 14.64 -15.78
C SER A 76 17.83 14.56 -15.94
N ILE A 77 18.59 15.67 -15.86
CA ILE A 77 19.94 15.73 -16.47
C ILE A 77 20.95 14.66 -15.95
N PHE A 78 20.74 14.06 -14.77
CA PHE A 78 21.62 13.02 -14.22
C PHE A 78 20.88 11.87 -13.49
N MET A 79 19.60 11.62 -13.77
CA MET A 79 18.89 10.49 -13.14
C MET A 79 18.98 9.22 -14.01
N PRO A 80 19.17 8.03 -13.42
CA PRO A 80 19.23 6.78 -14.17
C PRO A 80 17.86 6.32 -14.69
N VAL A 81 16.76 6.97 -14.27
CA VAL A 81 15.37 6.68 -14.65
C VAL A 81 14.61 7.97 -15.00
N ASP A 82 13.50 7.86 -15.74
CA ASP A 82 12.62 8.99 -16.06
C ASP A 82 11.89 9.46 -14.79
N ARG A 83 11.82 10.79 -14.61
CA ARG A 83 11.08 11.41 -13.51
C ARG A 83 9.62 10.96 -13.47
N ARG A 84 8.98 10.78 -14.63
CA ARG A 84 7.57 10.38 -14.74
C ARG A 84 7.34 9.00 -14.14
N ASP A 85 8.23 8.05 -14.41
CA ASP A 85 8.09 6.70 -13.87
C ASP A 85 8.21 6.69 -12.34
N LEU A 86 9.13 7.50 -11.78
CA LEU A 86 9.26 7.65 -10.32
C LEU A 86 8.04 8.32 -9.69
N LEU A 87 7.46 9.33 -10.36
CA LEU A 87 6.25 9.99 -9.86
C LEU A 87 5.04 9.07 -9.89
N GLU A 88 4.94 8.21 -10.91
CA GLU A 88 3.87 7.22 -11.02
C GLU A 88 4.05 6.09 -10.00
N LEU A 89 5.29 5.63 -9.76
CA LEU A 89 5.61 4.71 -8.67
C LEU A 89 5.20 5.30 -7.31
N LEU A 90 5.49 6.59 -7.08
CA LEU A 90 5.13 7.29 -5.84
C LEU A 90 3.61 7.38 -5.66
N ASP A 91 2.87 7.61 -6.75
CA ASP A 91 1.41 7.67 -6.75
C ASP A 91 0.78 6.32 -6.35
N TYR A 92 1.32 5.21 -6.86
CA TYR A 92 0.85 3.88 -6.45
C TYR A 92 1.17 3.55 -5.00
N GLN A 93 2.36 3.90 -4.50
CA GLN A 93 2.68 3.71 -3.08
C GLN A 93 1.70 4.44 -2.19
N ASP A 94 1.41 5.70 -2.52
CA ASP A 94 0.52 6.56 -1.76
C ASP A 94 -0.93 6.08 -1.78
N SER A 95 -1.41 5.60 -2.94
CA SER A 95 -2.75 5.02 -3.08
C SER A 95 -3.01 3.86 -2.11
N ILE A 96 -1.96 3.14 -1.67
CA ILE A 96 -2.09 2.08 -0.66
C ILE A 96 -2.45 2.69 0.71
N ALA A 97 -1.78 3.77 1.12
CA ALA A 97 -2.05 4.44 2.40
C ALA A 97 -3.41 5.15 2.40
N ASP A 98 -3.77 5.82 1.30
CA ASP A 98 -5.08 6.44 1.10
C ASP A 98 -6.20 5.40 1.25
N THR A 99 -6.04 4.22 0.63
CA THR A 99 -7.02 3.14 0.73
C THR A 99 -7.17 2.64 2.17
N ALA A 100 -6.07 2.50 2.92
CA ALA A 100 -6.13 2.14 4.34
C ALA A 100 -6.87 3.20 5.17
N GLN A 101 -6.66 4.49 4.87
CA GLN A 101 -7.37 5.60 5.50
C GLN A 101 -8.86 5.58 5.18
N ASP A 102 -9.26 5.34 3.93
CA ASP A 102 -10.66 5.25 3.50
C ASP A 102 -11.40 4.12 4.22
N ILE A 103 -10.78 2.94 4.33
CA ILE A 103 -11.30 1.81 5.10
C ILE A 103 -11.53 2.23 6.56
N ALA A 104 -10.53 2.83 7.20
CA ALA A 104 -10.61 3.25 8.60
C ALA A 104 -11.63 4.36 8.84
N GLY A 105 -11.77 5.30 7.89
CA GLY A 105 -12.77 6.36 7.92
C GLY A 105 -14.18 5.78 7.92
N LEU A 106 -14.50 4.91 6.95
CA LEU A 106 -15.83 4.31 6.81
C LEU A 106 -16.25 3.53 8.06
N LEU A 107 -15.36 2.71 8.62
CA LEU A 107 -15.65 1.88 9.80
C LEU A 107 -15.91 2.70 11.07
N ILE A 108 -15.44 3.95 11.15
CA ILE A 108 -15.72 4.86 12.28
C ILE A 108 -16.96 5.72 12.03
N GLU A 109 -17.15 6.19 10.80
CA GLU A 109 -18.29 7.06 10.46
C GLU A 109 -19.63 6.33 10.56
N ARG A 110 -19.62 5.02 10.33
CA ARG A 110 -20.79 4.16 10.46
C ARG A 110 -20.45 2.97 11.32
N ASN A 111 -21.28 2.72 12.33
CA ASN A 111 -21.21 1.47 13.07
C ASN A 111 -21.52 0.29 12.14
N MET A 112 -20.48 -0.41 11.71
CA MET A 112 -20.54 -1.57 10.84
C MET A 112 -20.41 -2.83 11.68
N GLU A 113 -21.30 -3.79 11.45
CA GLU A 113 -21.23 -5.12 12.07
C GLU A 113 -20.79 -6.11 10.99
N VAL A 114 -19.82 -6.97 11.34
CA VAL A 114 -19.36 -8.04 10.45
C VAL A 114 -20.50 -9.05 10.28
N PRO A 115 -20.91 -9.39 9.05
CA PRO A 115 -21.96 -10.39 8.84
C PRO A 115 -21.57 -11.75 9.40
N ALA A 116 -22.57 -12.57 9.69
CA ALA A 116 -22.37 -13.90 10.24
C ALA A 116 -21.44 -14.74 9.34
N ASP A 117 -20.58 -15.53 9.98
CA ASP A 117 -19.63 -16.44 9.34
C ASP A 117 -18.58 -15.78 8.42
N MET A 118 -18.47 -14.44 8.41
CA MET A 118 -17.50 -13.71 7.60
C MET A 118 -16.23 -13.26 8.35
N ALA A 119 -16.22 -13.30 9.69
CA ALA A 119 -15.13 -12.74 10.49
C ALA A 119 -13.75 -13.35 10.20
N GLU A 120 -13.63 -14.68 10.24
CA GLU A 120 -12.36 -15.37 9.96
C GLU A 120 -11.91 -15.22 8.49
N PRO A 121 -12.77 -15.46 7.48
CA PRO A 121 -12.42 -15.21 6.08
C PRO A 121 -12.03 -13.75 5.79
N LEU A 122 -12.71 -12.78 6.41
CA LEU A 122 -12.40 -11.36 6.29
C LEU A 122 -11.01 -11.04 6.82
N LEU A 123 -10.69 -11.52 8.03
CA LEU A 123 -9.38 -11.30 8.63
C LEU A 123 -8.27 -12.00 7.83
N ALA A 124 -8.56 -13.19 7.27
CA ALA A 124 -7.63 -13.88 6.39
C ALA A 124 -7.34 -13.05 5.12
N LEU A 125 -8.36 -12.50 4.47
CA LEU A 125 -8.20 -11.62 3.30
C LEU A 125 -7.37 -10.38 3.65
N VAL A 126 -7.73 -9.67 4.73
CA VAL A 126 -7.01 -8.47 5.19
C VAL A 126 -5.53 -8.75 5.45
N ASN A 127 -5.21 -9.88 6.09
CA ASN A 127 -3.82 -10.29 6.32
C ASN A 127 -3.11 -10.58 5.00
N ARG A 128 -3.76 -11.26 4.04
CA ARG A 128 -3.16 -11.56 2.74
C ARG A 128 -2.90 -10.29 1.92
N CYS A 129 -3.79 -9.30 1.97
CA CYS A 129 -3.56 -7.99 1.37
C CYS A 129 -2.40 -7.23 2.07
N THR A 130 -2.24 -7.42 3.39
CA THR A 130 -1.10 -6.87 4.13
C THR A 130 0.23 -7.55 3.74
N ASP A 131 0.21 -8.85 3.41
CA ASP A 131 1.38 -9.55 2.86
C ASP A 131 1.81 -8.94 1.52
N ALA A 132 0.86 -8.57 0.66
CA ALA A 132 1.14 -7.90 -0.62
C ALA A 132 1.90 -6.57 -0.39
N SER A 133 1.42 -5.74 0.55
CA SER A 133 2.10 -4.49 0.94
C SER A 133 3.50 -4.75 1.52
N THR A 134 3.64 -5.77 2.37
CA THR A 134 4.95 -6.20 2.92
C THR A 134 5.93 -6.56 1.81
N HIS A 135 5.45 -7.23 0.77
CA HIS A 135 6.27 -7.68 -0.34
C HIS A 135 6.59 -6.54 -1.33
N ALA A 136 5.65 -5.62 -1.56
CA ALA A 136 5.92 -4.38 -2.27
C ALA A 136 6.98 -3.52 -1.58
N LEU A 137 6.98 -3.46 -0.23
CA LEU A 137 8.06 -2.80 0.52
C LEU A 137 9.42 -3.44 0.22
N LYS A 138 9.52 -4.78 0.26
CA LYS A 138 10.77 -5.48 -0.08
C LYS A 138 11.25 -5.12 -1.48
N LEU A 139 10.36 -5.12 -2.48
CA LEU A 139 10.69 -4.71 -3.85
C LEU A 139 11.27 -3.29 -3.91
N ILE A 140 10.67 -2.35 -3.18
CA ILE A 140 11.14 -0.97 -3.12
C ILE A 140 12.49 -0.83 -2.40
N GLU A 141 12.77 -1.66 -1.40
CA GLU A 141 14.08 -1.70 -0.73
C GLU A 141 15.21 -2.10 -1.70
N GLU A 142 14.93 -2.89 -2.74
CA GLU A 142 15.92 -3.25 -3.78
C GLU A 142 16.31 -2.09 -4.71
N LEU A 143 15.61 -0.94 -4.65
CA LEU A 143 15.88 0.20 -5.53
C LEU A 143 17.32 0.72 -5.46
N ASP A 144 17.92 0.76 -4.27
CA ASP A 144 19.30 1.23 -4.12
C ASP A 144 20.29 0.28 -4.83
N GLU A 145 20.10 -1.05 -4.70
CA GLU A 145 20.93 -2.03 -5.41
C GLU A 145 20.74 -1.94 -6.92
N LEU A 146 19.50 -1.83 -7.41
CA LEU A 146 19.21 -1.63 -8.82
C LEU A 146 19.91 -0.38 -9.38
N VAL A 147 19.94 0.72 -8.63
CA VAL A 147 20.62 1.95 -9.04
C VAL A 147 22.13 1.77 -9.10
N GLU A 148 22.72 1.03 -8.15
CA GLU A 148 24.17 0.76 -8.11
C GLU A 148 24.63 -0.10 -9.31
N VAL A 149 23.84 -1.09 -9.71
CA VAL A 149 24.16 -1.98 -10.84
C VAL A 149 23.61 -1.50 -12.19
N GLY A 150 22.89 -0.37 -12.20
CA GLY A 150 22.34 0.23 -13.42
C GLY A 150 21.15 -0.54 -14.01
N PHE A 151 20.28 -1.09 -13.15
CA PHE A 151 19.02 -1.77 -13.48
C PHE A 151 19.18 -3.02 -14.34
N ARG A 152 20.30 -3.75 -14.18
CA ARG A 152 20.65 -4.91 -15.01
C ARG A 152 21.31 -6.03 -14.21
N GLY A 153 21.34 -7.22 -14.81
CA GLY A 153 22.01 -8.39 -14.26
C GLY A 153 21.22 -9.02 -13.11
N ARG A 154 21.94 -9.62 -12.16
CA ARG A 154 21.33 -10.45 -11.11
C ARG A 154 20.28 -9.72 -10.25
N ALA A 155 20.49 -8.43 -9.94
CA ALA A 155 19.53 -7.65 -9.16
C ALA A 155 18.20 -7.44 -9.90
N ALA A 156 18.26 -7.28 -11.23
CA ALA A 156 17.07 -7.20 -12.07
C ALA A 156 16.31 -8.55 -12.11
N GLU A 157 17.03 -9.66 -12.28
CA GLU A 157 16.45 -11.02 -12.25
C GLU A 157 15.77 -11.31 -10.90
N GLN A 158 16.39 -10.90 -9.79
CA GLN A 158 15.80 -11.04 -8.45
C GLN A 158 14.49 -10.25 -8.31
N VAL A 159 14.44 -9.03 -8.84
CA VAL A 159 13.20 -8.22 -8.82
C VAL A 159 12.11 -8.85 -9.69
N GLU A 160 12.45 -9.44 -10.83
CA GLU A 160 11.50 -10.21 -11.65
C GLU A 160 10.89 -11.37 -10.87
N GLU A 161 11.70 -12.15 -10.15
CA GLU A 161 11.23 -13.23 -9.29
C GLU A 161 10.34 -12.71 -8.15
N MET A 162 10.71 -11.59 -7.54
CA MET A 162 9.92 -10.96 -6.49
C MET A 162 8.57 -10.46 -7.00
N VAL A 163 8.49 -9.89 -8.21
CA VAL A 163 7.19 -9.47 -8.77
C VAL A 163 6.33 -10.66 -9.12
N ALA A 164 6.90 -11.78 -9.58
CA ALA A 164 6.15 -13.02 -9.77
C ALA A 164 5.51 -13.51 -8.46
N VAL A 165 6.25 -13.46 -7.34
CA VAL A 165 5.68 -13.78 -6.01
C VAL A 165 4.54 -12.84 -5.64
N LEU A 166 4.65 -11.55 -5.97
CA LEU A 166 3.59 -10.57 -5.69
C LEU A 166 2.31 -10.88 -6.48
N ALA A 167 2.45 -11.28 -7.74
CA ALA A 167 1.31 -11.67 -8.58
C ALA A 167 0.60 -12.92 -8.02
N GLU A 168 1.32 -13.88 -7.45
CA GLU A 168 0.69 -15.02 -6.77
C GLU A 168 -0.08 -14.58 -5.51
N ILE A 169 0.44 -13.60 -4.74
CA ILE A 169 -0.27 -13.03 -3.59
C ILE A 169 -1.56 -12.33 -4.05
N GLU A 170 -1.48 -11.52 -5.12
CA GLU A 170 -2.64 -10.83 -5.69
C GLU A 170 -3.72 -11.83 -6.16
N SER A 171 -3.31 -12.90 -6.84
CA SER A 171 -4.24 -13.94 -7.28
C SER A 171 -4.93 -14.65 -6.10
N ASP A 172 -4.20 -14.89 -5.00
CA ASP A 172 -4.79 -15.42 -3.78
C ASP A 172 -5.81 -14.43 -3.18
N THR A 173 -5.47 -13.13 -3.09
CA THR A 173 -6.38 -12.11 -2.55
C THR A 173 -7.65 -11.97 -3.39
N ASP A 174 -7.53 -12.05 -4.71
CA ASP A 174 -8.66 -12.01 -5.64
C ASP A 174 -9.62 -13.18 -5.40
N ASN A 175 -9.08 -14.39 -5.30
CA ASN A 175 -9.87 -15.59 -5.03
C ASN A 175 -10.60 -15.47 -3.67
N MET A 176 -9.88 -15.04 -2.63
CA MET A 176 -10.45 -14.83 -1.29
C MET A 176 -11.53 -13.73 -1.29
N GLY A 177 -11.29 -12.62 -2.00
CA GLY A 177 -12.25 -11.52 -2.15
C GLY A 177 -13.53 -11.96 -2.87
N ILE A 178 -13.40 -12.76 -3.93
CA ILE A 178 -14.55 -13.35 -4.65
C ILE A 178 -15.36 -14.27 -3.74
N GLU A 179 -14.71 -15.15 -2.98
CA GLU A 179 -15.39 -16.04 -2.03
C GLU A 179 -16.13 -15.27 -0.95
N LEU A 180 -15.52 -14.23 -0.40
CA LEU A 180 -16.13 -13.39 0.63
C LEU A 180 -17.30 -12.56 0.10
N THR A 181 -17.16 -12.04 -1.11
CA THR A 181 -18.23 -11.35 -1.86
C THR A 181 -19.41 -12.27 -2.10
N ARG A 182 -19.18 -13.55 -2.46
CA ARG A 182 -20.26 -14.55 -2.61
C ARG A 182 -20.95 -14.85 -1.29
N SER A 183 -20.20 -14.92 -0.18
CA SER A 183 -20.77 -15.10 1.16
C SER A 183 -21.65 -13.93 1.58
N LEU A 184 -21.26 -12.69 1.26
CA LEU A 184 -22.08 -11.51 1.46
C LEU A 184 -23.35 -11.54 0.60
N PHE A 185 -23.21 -11.89 -0.69
CA PHE A 185 -24.32 -11.99 -1.64
C PHE A 185 -25.40 -12.97 -1.16
N ALA A 186 -25.01 -14.10 -0.56
CA ALA A 186 -25.94 -15.08 -0.01
C ALA A 186 -26.74 -14.58 1.21
N GLN A 187 -26.30 -13.49 1.85
CA GLN A 187 -26.88 -12.95 3.08
C GLN A 187 -27.61 -11.61 2.87
N GLU A 188 -27.65 -11.05 1.66
CA GLU A 188 -28.15 -9.68 1.39
C GLU A 188 -29.57 -9.43 1.92
N GLU A 189 -30.47 -10.40 1.77
CA GLU A 189 -31.86 -10.31 2.22
C GLU A 189 -32.01 -10.19 3.75
N THR A 190 -30.95 -10.54 4.49
CA THR A 190 -30.91 -10.46 5.97
C THR A 190 -30.28 -9.16 6.47
N LEU A 191 -29.66 -8.38 5.57
CA LEU A 191 -28.93 -7.16 5.89
C LEU A 191 -29.68 -5.92 5.38
N LYS A 192 -29.38 -4.76 5.97
CA LYS A 192 -29.89 -3.49 5.43
C LYS A 192 -29.20 -3.21 4.08
N PRO A 193 -29.92 -2.81 3.02
CA PRO A 193 -29.33 -2.60 1.70
C PRO A 193 -28.12 -1.65 1.68
N VAL A 194 -28.16 -0.58 2.48
CA VAL A 194 -27.02 0.34 2.61
C VAL A 194 -25.81 -0.34 3.26
N SER A 195 -26.01 -1.22 4.24
CA SER A 195 -24.90 -1.97 4.84
C SER A 195 -24.29 -2.96 3.86
N VAL A 196 -25.12 -3.62 3.02
CA VAL A 196 -24.64 -4.50 1.94
C VAL A 196 -23.73 -3.73 0.97
N MET A 197 -24.18 -2.57 0.48
CA MET A 197 -23.39 -1.76 -0.46
C MET A 197 -22.07 -1.28 0.14
N LEU A 198 -22.06 -0.88 1.41
CA LEU A 198 -20.84 -0.46 2.09
C LEU A 198 -19.89 -1.63 2.36
N TRP A 199 -20.42 -2.84 2.59
CA TRP A 199 -19.59 -4.04 2.67
C TRP A 199 -18.97 -4.40 1.32
N TYR A 200 -19.70 -4.29 0.20
CA TYR A 200 -19.07 -4.44 -1.12
C TYR A 200 -17.95 -3.43 -1.35
N GLN A 201 -18.15 -2.17 -0.95
CA GLN A 201 -17.11 -1.14 -1.04
C GLN A 201 -15.90 -1.46 -0.17
N LEU A 202 -16.10 -1.90 1.08
CA LEU A 202 -15.02 -2.32 1.96
C LEU A 202 -14.25 -3.51 1.40
N LEU A 203 -14.93 -4.53 0.88
CA LEU A 203 -14.29 -5.70 0.27
C LEU A 203 -13.45 -5.29 -0.94
N GLN A 204 -13.95 -4.38 -1.78
CA GLN A 204 -13.19 -3.82 -2.88
C GLN A 204 -11.95 -3.08 -2.38
N TRP A 205 -12.08 -2.18 -1.40
CA TRP A 205 -10.93 -1.44 -0.86
C TRP A 205 -9.90 -2.33 -0.18
N ILE A 206 -10.31 -3.40 0.49
CA ILE A 206 -9.37 -4.37 1.04
C ILE A 206 -8.55 -5.01 -0.10
N GLY A 207 -9.21 -5.42 -1.18
CA GLY A 207 -8.54 -5.92 -2.39
C GLY A 207 -7.60 -4.88 -3.02
N ASP A 208 -8.04 -3.62 -3.11
CA ASP A 208 -7.27 -2.52 -3.68
C ASP A 208 -5.89 -2.33 -2.98
N LEU A 209 -5.76 -2.69 -1.69
CA LEU A 209 -4.45 -2.69 -0.99
C LEU A 209 -3.44 -3.63 -1.68
N ALA A 210 -3.89 -4.81 -2.13
CA ALA A 210 -3.08 -5.77 -2.86
C ALA A 210 -2.85 -5.30 -4.30
N ASP A 211 -3.89 -4.84 -5.00
CA ASP A 211 -3.78 -4.32 -6.38
C ASP A 211 -2.77 -3.18 -6.49
N TYR A 212 -2.81 -2.19 -5.58
CA TYR A 212 -1.85 -1.09 -5.60
C TYR A 212 -0.44 -1.56 -5.24
N SER A 213 -0.31 -2.52 -4.34
CA SER A 213 0.98 -3.17 -4.06
C SER A 213 1.55 -3.86 -5.31
N GLU A 214 0.71 -4.58 -6.06
CA GLU A 214 1.07 -5.25 -7.31
C GLU A 214 1.47 -4.25 -8.41
N LYS A 215 0.73 -3.13 -8.53
CA LYS A 215 1.09 -2.01 -9.42
C LYS A 215 2.45 -1.38 -9.08
N VAL A 216 2.84 -1.32 -7.80
CA VAL A 216 4.20 -0.88 -7.40
C VAL A 216 5.26 -1.82 -7.98
N GLY A 217 5.07 -3.14 -7.87
CA GLY A 217 5.97 -4.15 -8.44
C GLY A 217 6.03 -4.09 -9.97
N ASN A 218 4.87 -4.05 -10.63
CA ASN A 218 4.77 -3.93 -12.08
C ASN A 218 5.46 -2.67 -12.61
N ARG A 219 5.37 -1.56 -11.89
CA ARG A 219 6.09 -0.33 -12.25
C ARG A 219 7.60 -0.47 -12.12
N LEU A 220 8.09 -1.22 -11.14
CA LEU A 220 9.51 -1.49 -10.99
C LEU A 220 10.08 -2.34 -12.14
N LEU A 221 9.31 -3.33 -12.64
CA LEU A 221 9.69 -4.09 -13.84
C LEU A 221 9.87 -3.19 -15.07
N LEU A 222 8.99 -2.21 -15.25
CA LEU A 222 9.10 -1.26 -16.35
C LEU A 222 10.35 -0.37 -16.27
N LEU A 223 10.89 -0.15 -15.06
CA LEU A 223 12.17 0.54 -14.88
C LEU A 223 13.35 -0.34 -15.31
N ILE A 224 13.27 -1.65 -15.07
CA ILE A 224 14.30 -2.65 -15.40
C ILE A 224 14.33 -2.97 -16.90
N ALA A 225 13.18 -3.04 -17.55
CA ALA A 225 13.05 -3.44 -18.96
C ALA A 225 13.62 -2.43 -19.99
N ARG A 226 14.45 -1.46 -19.57
CA ARG A 226 14.96 -0.34 -20.39
C ARG A 226 16.42 -0.46 -20.84
#